data_AF-A0A167Q1W2-F1
#
_entry.id   AF-A0A167Q1W2-F1
#
_cell.length_a   1.000
_cell.length_b   1.000
_cell.length_c   1.000
_cell.angle_alpha   90.00
_cell.angle_beta   90.00
_cell.angle_gamma   90.00
#
_symmetry.space_group_name_H-M   'P 1'
#
loop_
_entity.id
_entity.type
_entity.pdbx_description
1 polymer ?
#
loop_
_entity_poly.entity_id
_entity_poly.type
_entity_poly.pdbx_seq_one_letter_code
_entity_poly.pdbx_strand_id
1 'polypeptide(L)'
;MATAPPFTSSSASLSVDTSFLARTRALQFSQLASLGLPPLYTAVTLYRRHPLTVNRFLRASWIGTASAALLGGGWELVMLQGMQPLELGEHAWAVGHDANRLRSQDYSLIGSFLGALTTSAVLWKRARKVHLVLGGAVLGEAAGFAANLYQSWAAPVRASLEVEKAEVVVIPEEKAAVVPEVGK
;
A
#
# COMPACT_ATOMS: atom_id res chain seq x y z
N MET A 1 21.97 9.13 -8.50
CA MET A 1 21.08 8.80 -9.64
C MET A 1 21.60 7.53 -10.26
N ALA A 2 20.86 6.43 -10.17
CA ALA A 2 21.20 5.22 -10.92
C ALA A 2 20.83 5.49 -12.39
N THR A 3 21.81 5.38 -13.30
CA THR A 3 21.57 5.45 -14.74
C THR A 3 20.81 4.20 -15.18
N ALA A 4 19.77 4.37 -15.98
CA ALA A 4 18.99 3.26 -16.50
C ALA A 4 19.89 2.29 -17.31
N PRO A 5 19.73 0.96 -17.15
CA PRO A 5 20.48 -0.01 -17.95
C PRO A 5 20.06 0.07 -19.43
N PRO A 6 20.93 -0.37 -20.37
CA PRO A 6 20.54 -0.47 -21.77
C PRO A 6 19.37 -1.48 -21.91
N PHE A 7 18.21 -0.99 -22.33
CA PHE A 7 17.02 -1.82 -22.52
C PHE A 7 17.18 -2.69 -23.77
N THR A 8 17.05 -4.00 -23.60
CA THR A 8 17.11 -4.95 -24.71
C THR A 8 15.71 -5.22 -25.25
N SER A 9 15.52 -5.14 -26.56
CA SER A 9 14.25 -5.44 -27.25
C SER A 9 14.03 -6.93 -27.55
N SER A 10 14.70 -7.83 -26.80
CA SER A 10 14.51 -9.26 -26.96
C SER A 10 13.07 -9.66 -26.59
N SER A 11 12.48 -10.61 -27.32
CA SER A 11 11.13 -11.11 -27.01
C SER A 11 11.01 -11.66 -25.58
N ALA A 12 12.10 -12.23 -25.05
CA ALA A 12 12.16 -12.72 -23.68
C ALA A 12 12.08 -11.58 -22.65
N SER A 13 12.85 -10.50 -22.81
CA SER A 13 12.79 -9.34 -21.89
C SER A 13 11.44 -8.65 -21.94
N LEU A 14 10.88 -8.46 -23.15
CA LEU A 14 9.54 -7.87 -23.31
C LEU A 14 8.45 -8.69 -22.63
N SER A 15 8.50 -10.02 -22.70
CA SER A 15 7.54 -10.88 -22.01
C SER A 15 7.64 -10.79 -20.49
N VAL A 16 8.86 -10.61 -19.95
CA VAL A 16 9.09 -10.43 -18.53
C VAL A 16 8.56 -9.06 -18.09
N ASP A 17 8.91 -7.99 -18.80
CA ASP A 17 8.51 -6.63 -18.47
C ASP A 17 6.99 -6.44 -18.53
N THR A 18 6.34 -6.96 -19.57
CA THR A 18 4.87 -6.93 -19.69
C THR A 18 4.19 -7.69 -18.55
N SER A 19 4.68 -8.88 -18.21
CA SER A 19 4.12 -9.67 -17.10
C SER A 19 4.35 -8.99 -15.74
N PHE A 20 5.50 -8.33 -15.56
CA PHE A 20 5.84 -7.56 -14.38
C PHE A 20 4.90 -6.37 -14.22
N LEU A 21 4.74 -5.56 -15.26
CA LEU A 21 3.84 -4.39 -15.26
C LEU A 21 2.39 -4.80 -14.99
N ALA A 22 1.90 -5.84 -15.67
CA ALA A 22 0.54 -6.35 -15.47
C ALA A 22 0.29 -6.81 -14.03
N ARG A 23 1.23 -7.56 -13.42
CA ARG A 23 1.15 -7.96 -12.01
C ARG A 23 1.16 -6.76 -11.08
N THR A 24 2.04 -5.80 -11.35
CA THR A 24 2.21 -4.65 -10.47
C THR A 24 0.99 -3.74 -10.52
N ARG A 25 0.28 -3.66 -11.65
CA ARG A 25 -1.02 -3.00 -11.75
C ARG A 25 -2.14 -3.77 -11.08
N ALA A 26 -2.20 -5.09 -11.24
CA ALA A 26 -3.17 -5.93 -10.54
C ALA A 26 -3.10 -5.71 -9.03
N LEU A 27 -1.89 -5.66 -8.45
CA LEU A 27 -1.68 -5.37 -7.02
C LEU A 27 -2.12 -3.95 -6.62
N GLN A 28 -1.90 -2.95 -7.45
CA GLN A 28 -2.37 -1.59 -7.13
C GLN A 28 -3.90 -1.51 -7.11
N PHE A 29 -4.56 -2.18 -8.07
CA PHE A 29 -6.02 -2.24 -8.08
C PHE A 29 -6.57 -3.07 -6.91
N SER A 30 -5.88 -4.14 -6.48
CA SER A 30 -6.27 -4.88 -5.27
C SER A 30 -6.14 -4.02 -4.01
N GLN A 31 -5.07 -3.23 -3.88
CA GLN A 31 -4.88 -2.31 -2.75
C GLN A 31 -5.97 -1.24 -2.69
N LEU A 32 -6.26 -0.60 -3.84
CA LEU A 32 -7.32 0.41 -3.91
C LEU A 32 -8.70 -0.18 -3.65
N ALA A 33 -8.98 -1.36 -4.21
CA ALA A 33 -10.24 -2.04 -4.04
C ALA A 33 -10.43 -2.57 -2.61
N SER A 34 -9.38 -3.12 -1.99
CA SER A 34 -9.44 -3.59 -0.60
C SER A 34 -9.70 -2.44 0.38
N LEU A 35 -9.16 -1.25 0.12
CA LEU A 35 -9.44 -0.05 0.91
C LEU A 35 -10.87 0.50 0.67
N GLY A 36 -11.32 0.54 -0.59
CA GLY A 36 -12.57 1.20 -0.96
C GLY A 36 -13.82 0.31 -0.91
N LEU A 37 -13.72 -0.97 -1.25
CA LEU A 37 -14.88 -1.85 -1.35
C LEU A 37 -15.56 -2.15 -0.01
N PRO A 38 -14.85 -2.41 1.11
CA PRO A 38 -15.49 -2.62 2.39
C PRO A 38 -16.38 -1.45 2.82
N PRO A 39 -15.91 -0.18 2.87
CA PRO A 39 -16.77 0.94 3.24
C PRO A 39 -17.87 1.17 2.19
N LEU A 40 -17.57 1.07 0.90
CA LEU A 40 -18.58 1.22 -0.16
C LEU A 40 -19.70 0.19 -0.02
N TYR A 41 -19.37 -1.07 0.23
CA TYR A 41 -20.35 -2.13 0.44
C TYR A 41 -21.21 -1.85 1.68
N THR A 42 -20.61 -1.41 2.79
CA THR A 42 -21.38 -1.03 3.99
C THR A 42 -22.31 0.15 3.73
N ALA A 43 -21.86 1.17 2.99
CA ALA A 43 -22.69 2.31 2.63
C ALA A 43 -23.87 1.91 1.75
N VAL A 44 -23.63 1.09 0.72
CA VAL A 44 -24.68 0.62 -0.20
C VAL A 44 -25.69 -0.27 0.52
N THR A 45 -25.25 -1.15 1.41
CA THR A 45 -26.15 -2.03 2.16
C THR A 45 -26.98 -1.27 3.20
N LEU A 46 -26.39 -0.28 3.89
CA LEU A 46 -27.12 0.63 4.77
C LEU A 46 -28.15 1.45 4.00
N TYR A 47 -27.76 2.02 2.86
CA TYR A 47 -28.66 2.77 1.98
C TYR A 47 -29.84 1.92 1.49
N ARG A 48 -29.57 0.66 1.12
CA ARG A 48 -30.61 -0.30 0.67
C ARG A 48 -31.33 -1.02 1.82
N ARG A 49 -31.01 -0.71 3.09
CA ARG A 49 -31.59 -1.33 4.29
C ARG A 49 -31.54 -2.87 4.29
N HIS A 50 -30.51 -3.45 3.69
CA HIS A 50 -30.31 -4.91 3.73
C HIS A 50 -29.58 -5.34 4.99
N PRO A 51 -29.89 -6.53 5.56
CA PRO A 51 -29.20 -7.03 6.74
C PRO A 51 -27.71 -7.29 6.43
N LEU A 52 -26.84 -6.65 7.21
CA LEU A 52 -25.40 -6.88 7.17
C LEU A 52 -25.07 -8.22 7.82
N THR A 53 -24.60 -9.17 7.03
CA THR A 53 -24.07 -10.44 7.54
C THR A 53 -22.57 -10.51 7.26
N VAL A 54 -21.79 -10.99 8.23
CA VAL A 54 -20.33 -11.14 8.12
C VAL A 54 -19.96 -11.94 6.88
N ASN A 55 -20.70 -13.02 6.61
CA ASN A 55 -20.44 -13.89 5.47
C ASN A 55 -20.62 -13.17 4.11
N ARG A 56 -21.65 -12.32 3.99
CA ARG A 56 -21.91 -11.57 2.74
C ARG A 56 -20.93 -10.42 2.57
N PHE A 57 -20.58 -9.73 3.67
CA PHE A 57 -19.56 -8.70 3.69
C PHE A 57 -18.20 -9.25 3.23
N LEU A 58 -17.69 -10.27 3.91
CA LEU A 58 -16.40 -10.88 3.56
C LEU A 58 -16.39 -11.39 2.13
N ARG A 59 -17.47 -12.04 1.69
CA ARG A 59 -17.62 -12.51 0.31
C ARG A 59 -17.57 -11.37 -0.71
N ALA A 60 -18.30 -10.28 -0.46
CA ALA A 60 -18.31 -9.13 -1.35
C ALA A 60 -16.93 -8.47 -1.43
N SER A 61 -16.24 -8.34 -0.29
CA SER A 61 -14.90 -7.75 -0.22
C SER A 61 -13.86 -8.56 -1.00
N TRP A 62 -13.75 -9.88 -0.78
CA TRP A 62 -12.73 -10.66 -1.48
C TRP A 62 -13.05 -10.87 -2.96
N ILE A 63 -14.31 -11.09 -3.32
CA ILE A 63 -14.70 -11.21 -4.74
C ILE A 63 -14.45 -9.89 -5.45
N GLY A 64 -14.89 -8.76 -4.88
CA GLY A 64 -14.71 -7.47 -5.51
C GLY A 64 -13.24 -7.10 -5.67
N THR A 65 -12.40 -7.40 -4.67
CA THR A 65 -10.96 -7.13 -4.72
C THR A 65 -10.26 -8.02 -5.76
N ALA A 66 -10.61 -9.31 -5.81
CA ALA A 66 -10.09 -10.22 -6.83
C ALA A 66 -10.50 -9.78 -8.25
N SER A 67 -11.77 -9.39 -8.44
CA SER A 67 -12.25 -8.85 -9.71
C SER A 67 -11.52 -7.57 -10.10
N ALA A 68 -11.29 -6.65 -9.15
CA ALA A 68 -10.54 -5.43 -9.40
C ALA A 68 -9.08 -5.71 -9.81
N ALA A 69 -8.42 -6.68 -9.16
CA ALA A 69 -7.06 -7.10 -9.51
C ALA A 69 -6.99 -7.66 -10.94
N LEU A 70 -7.95 -8.52 -11.31
CA LEU A 70 -8.05 -9.06 -12.67
C LEU A 70 -8.28 -7.96 -13.71
N LEU A 71 -9.17 -7.01 -13.42
CA LEU A 71 -9.42 -5.86 -14.29
C LEU A 71 -8.17 -4.97 -14.41
N GLY A 72 -7.46 -4.70 -13.31
CA GLY A 72 -6.24 -3.90 -13.32
C GLY A 72 -5.11 -4.52 -14.13
N GLY A 73 -4.87 -5.82 -13.97
CA GLY A 73 -3.87 -6.55 -14.75
C GLY A 73 -4.24 -6.67 -16.23
N GLY A 74 -5.51 -6.96 -16.52
CA GLY A 74 -6.01 -7.03 -17.90
C GLY A 74 -5.97 -5.66 -18.60
N TRP A 75 -6.31 -4.59 -17.90
CA TRP A 75 -6.26 -3.22 -18.41
C TRP A 75 -4.83 -2.83 -18.81
N GLU A 76 -3.86 -3.17 -17.98
CA GLU A 76 -2.45 -2.91 -18.29
C GLU A 76 -2.03 -3.67 -19.56
N LEU A 77 -2.37 -4.96 -19.68
CA LEU A 77 -2.05 -5.73 -20.89
C LEU A 77 -2.62 -5.10 -22.17
N VAL A 78 -3.82 -4.50 -22.10
CA VAL A 78 -4.40 -3.78 -23.24
C VAL A 78 -3.63 -2.49 -23.54
N MET A 79 -3.24 -1.73 -22.51
CA MET A 79 -2.45 -0.51 -22.68
C MET A 79 -1.07 -0.77 -23.26
N LEU A 80 -0.43 -1.88 -22.88
CA LEU A 80 0.91 -2.25 -23.35
C LEU A 80 0.93 -2.66 -24.83
N GLN A 81 -0.20 -3.01 -25.45
CA GLN A 81 -0.25 -3.35 -26.89
C GLN A 81 0.11 -2.17 -27.80
N GLY A 82 -0.02 -0.92 -27.31
CA GLY A 82 0.30 0.28 -28.06
C GLY A 82 1.70 0.85 -27.82
N MET A 83 2.49 0.31 -26.89
CA MET A 83 3.80 0.87 -26.52
C MET A 83 4.94 0.31 -27.37
N GLN A 84 5.96 1.15 -27.58
CA GLN A 84 7.18 0.68 -28.22
C GLN A 84 8.03 -0.16 -27.25
N PRO A 85 8.82 -1.14 -27.73
CA PRO A 85 9.69 -1.99 -26.91
C PRO A 85 10.65 -1.23 -25.98
N LEU A 86 11.10 -0.05 -26.40
CA LEU A 86 12.01 0.79 -25.61
C LEU A 86 11.27 1.44 -24.43
N GLU A 87 10.07 1.97 -24.69
CA GLU A 87 9.21 2.60 -23.68
C GLU A 87 8.76 1.59 -22.61
N LEU A 88 8.52 0.34 -23.02
CA LEU A 88 8.20 -0.77 -22.11
C LEU A 88 9.30 -1.00 -21.05
N GLY A 89 10.56 -1.03 -21.48
CA GLY A 89 11.70 -1.22 -20.59
C GLY A 89 11.89 -0.04 -19.64
N GLU A 90 11.77 1.19 -20.15
CA GLU A 90 11.80 2.41 -19.34
C GLU A 90 10.68 2.43 -18.29
N HIS A 91 9.47 2.07 -18.70
CA HIS A 91 8.32 2.02 -17.81
C HIS A 91 8.48 0.96 -16.72
N ALA A 92 8.91 -0.26 -17.10
CA ALA A 92 9.20 -1.33 -16.15
C ALA A 92 10.29 -0.95 -15.15
N TRP A 93 11.35 -0.28 -15.61
CA TRP A 93 12.43 0.19 -14.75
C TRP A 93 11.98 1.27 -13.77
N ALA A 94 11.23 2.27 -14.25
CA ALA A 94 10.68 3.34 -13.42
C ALA A 94 9.73 2.80 -12.35
N VAL A 95 8.87 1.85 -12.74
CA VAL A 95 7.96 1.16 -11.82
C VAL A 95 8.70 0.31 -10.80
N GLY A 96 9.77 -0.39 -11.21
CA GLY A 96 10.55 -1.26 -10.33
C GLY A 96 11.43 -0.51 -9.32
N HIS A 97 11.79 0.74 -9.61
CA HIS A 97 12.66 1.56 -8.74
C HIS A 97 11.91 2.50 -7.79
N ASP A 98 10.58 2.43 -7.74
CA ASP A 98 9.80 3.21 -6.77
C ASP A 98 9.85 2.55 -5.38
N ALA A 99 10.73 3.06 -4.52
CA ALA A 99 10.89 2.59 -3.15
C ALA A 99 9.63 2.77 -2.29
N ASN A 100 8.81 3.79 -2.55
CA ASN A 100 7.58 4.02 -1.80
C ASN A 100 6.53 2.96 -2.16
N ARG A 101 6.48 2.57 -3.44
CA ARG A 101 5.62 1.48 -3.91
C ARG A 101 6.00 0.14 -3.26
N LEU A 102 7.29 -0.20 -3.24
CA LEU A 102 7.76 -1.44 -2.61
C LEU A 102 7.35 -1.50 -1.12
N ARG A 103 7.60 -0.43 -0.36
CA ARG A 103 7.17 -0.36 1.05
C ARG A 103 5.66 -0.53 1.21
N SER A 104 4.87 0.13 0.36
CA SER A 104 3.41 0.01 0.42
C SER A 104 2.93 -1.42 0.17
N GLN A 105 3.59 -2.14 -0.75
CA GLN A 105 3.30 -3.54 -1.03
C GLN A 105 3.67 -4.45 0.14
N ASP A 106 4.82 -4.23 0.78
CA ASP A 106 5.24 -5.01 1.95
C ASP A 106 4.24 -4.87 3.11
N TYR A 107 3.83 -3.64 3.43
CA TYR A 107 2.83 -3.39 4.47
C TYR A 107 1.49 -4.05 4.14
N SER A 108 1.04 -3.96 2.89
CA SER A 108 -0.18 -4.62 2.43
C SER A 108 -0.09 -6.14 2.52
N LEU A 109 1.03 -6.75 2.16
CA LEU A 109 1.23 -8.20 2.24
C LEU A 109 1.24 -8.68 3.69
N ILE A 110 2.01 -8.03 4.56
CA ILE A 110 2.04 -8.35 6.01
C ILE A 110 0.66 -8.18 6.60
N GLY A 111 -0.01 -7.06 6.29
CA GLY A 111 -1.37 -6.79 6.70
C GLY A 111 -2.32 -7.90 6.26
N SER A 112 -2.23 -8.36 5.02
CA SER A 112 -3.04 -9.43 4.46
C SER A 112 -2.86 -10.76 5.22
N PHE A 113 -1.63 -11.18 5.49
CA PHE A 113 -1.38 -12.37 6.31
C PHE A 113 -1.97 -12.25 7.71
N LEU A 114 -1.73 -11.12 8.38
CA LEU A 114 -2.27 -10.87 9.73
C LEU A 114 -3.80 -10.82 9.72
N GLY A 115 -4.41 -10.17 8.73
CA GLY A 115 -5.85 -10.08 8.56
C GLY A 115 -6.49 -11.45 8.31
N ALA A 116 -5.88 -12.28 7.47
CA ALA A 116 -6.35 -13.64 7.21
C ALA A 116 -6.36 -14.49 8.49
N LEU A 117 -5.28 -14.42 9.27
CA LEU A 117 -5.14 -15.18 10.53
C LEU A 117 -6.10 -14.66 11.61
N THR A 118 -6.10 -13.36 11.85
CA THR A 118 -6.91 -12.73 12.91
C THR A 118 -8.40 -12.85 12.63
N THR A 119 -8.84 -12.56 11.40
CA THR A 119 -10.24 -12.67 11.01
C THR A 119 -10.72 -14.12 11.11
N SER A 120 -9.90 -15.08 10.69
CA SER A 120 -10.23 -16.49 10.80
C SER A 120 -10.30 -16.96 12.25
N ALA A 121 -9.38 -16.52 13.10
CA ALA A 121 -9.37 -16.86 14.52
C ALA A 121 -10.60 -16.29 15.25
N VAL A 122 -10.93 -15.01 15.02
CA VAL A 122 -12.01 -14.31 15.73
C VAL A 122 -13.40 -14.72 15.23
N LEU A 123 -13.56 -14.90 13.92
CA LEU A 123 -14.87 -15.12 13.28
C LEU A 123 -15.10 -16.57 12.84
N TRP A 124 -14.32 -17.53 13.35
CA TRP A 124 -14.35 -18.96 12.97
C TRP A 124 -15.77 -19.57 12.91
N LYS A 125 -16.64 -19.20 13.85
CA LYS A 125 -18.03 -19.71 13.94
C LYS A 125 -19.06 -18.87 13.18
N ARG A 126 -18.69 -17.70 12.65
CA ARG A 126 -19.63 -16.69 12.11
C ARG A 126 -19.70 -16.65 10.58
N ALA A 127 -18.75 -17.26 9.88
CA ALA A 127 -18.73 -17.30 8.42
C ALA A 127 -18.07 -18.58 7.89
N ARG A 128 -18.15 -18.81 6.58
CA ARG A 128 -17.48 -19.94 5.93
C ARG A 128 -15.96 -19.72 5.94
N LYS A 129 -15.20 -20.77 6.24
CA LYS A 129 -13.72 -20.74 6.35
C LYS A 129 -13.03 -20.04 5.17
N VAL A 130 -13.47 -20.32 3.94
CA VAL A 130 -12.91 -19.69 2.73
C VAL A 130 -13.09 -18.17 2.73
N HIS A 131 -14.27 -17.68 3.14
CA HIS A 131 -14.55 -16.25 3.19
C HIS A 131 -13.84 -15.55 4.36
N LEU A 132 -13.58 -16.28 5.45
CA LEU A 132 -12.79 -15.78 6.57
C LEU A 132 -11.33 -15.52 6.17
N VAL A 133 -10.70 -16.50 5.51
CA VAL A 133 -9.30 -16.39 5.09
C VAL A 133 -9.17 -15.32 4.01
N LEU A 134 -9.95 -15.41 2.93
CA LEU A 134 -9.84 -14.48 1.80
C LEU A 134 -10.37 -13.08 2.13
N GLY A 135 -11.48 -12.99 2.86
CA GLY A 135 -12.02 -11.69 3.29
C GLY A 135 -11.14 -11.04 4.34
N GLY A 136 -10.57 -11.82 5.27
CA GLY A 136 -9.59 -11.35 6.24
C GLY A 136 -8.31 -10.87 5.58
N ALA A 137 -7.82 -11.57 4.56
CA ALA A 137 -6.68 -11.15 3.75
C ALA A 137 -6.90 -9.76 3.14
N VAL A 138 -8.07 -9.54 2.53
CA VAL A 138 -8.42 -8.23 1.95
C VAL A 138 -8.53 -7.13 2.99
N LEU A 139 -9.17 -7.39 4.15
CA LEU A 139 -9.25 -6.39 5.22
C LEU A 139 -7.87 -6.06 5.80
N GLY A 140 -7.01 -7.07 5.91
CA GLY A 140 -5.63 -6.93 6.31
C GLY A 140 -4.80 -6.12 5.32
N GLU A 141 -4.95 -6.40 4.02
CA GLU A 141 -4.31 -5.66 2.93
C GLU A 141 -4.66 -4.17 2.99
N ALA A 142 -5.95 -3.88 3.18
CA ALA A 142 -6.47 -2.52 3.34
C ALA A 142 -5.86 -1.82 4.57
N ALA A 143 -5.80 -2.52 5.72
CA ALA A 143 -5.22 -1.98 6.95
C ALA A 143 -3.71 -1.70 6.81
N GLY A 144 -2.96 -2.61 6.18
CA GLY A 144 -1.55 -2.42 5.89
C GLY A 144 -1.29 -1.25 4.94
N PHE A 145 -2.09 -1.16 3.87
CA PHE A 145 -2.02 -0.04 2.93
C PHE A 145 -2.34 1.30 3.61
N ALA A 146 -3.41 1.35 4.41
CA ALA A 146 -3.80 2.52 5.18
C ALA A 146 -2.72 2.94 6.18
N ALA A 147 -2.04 1.99 6.82
CA ALA A 147 -0.93 2.29 7.73
C ALA A 147 0.24 2.94 6.99
N ASN A 148 0.59 2.47 5.78
CA ASN A 148 1.62 3.11 4.96
C ASN A 148 1.20 4.53 4.52
N LEU A 149 -0.07 4.72 4.14
CA LEU A 149 -0.61 6.04 3.80
C LEU A 149 -0.59 7.00 4.99
N TYR A 150 -0.94 6.51 6.18
CA TYR A 150 -0.87 7.30 7.40
C TYR A 150 0.58 7.71 7.71
N GLN A 151 1.54 6.80 7.56
CA GLN A 151 2.96 7.11 7.75
C GLN A 151 3.48 8.13 6.75
N SER A 152 3.07 8.06 5.48
CA SER A 152 3.51 9.03 4.48
C SER A 152 2.97 10.43 4.75
N TRP A 153 1.79 10.55 5.36
CA TRP A 153 1.20 11.83 5.77
C TRP A 153 1.83 12.36 7.07
N ALA A 154 2.20 11.46 7.98
CA ALA A 154 2.83 11.82 9.26
C ALA A 154 4.34 12.10 9.17
N ALA A 155 5.01 11.66 8.10
CA ALA A 155 6.44 11.86 7.86
C ALA A 155 6.90 13.34 7.97
N PRO A 156 6.25 14.34 7.35
CA PRO A 156 6.66 15.74 7.51
C PRO A 156 6.58 16.24 8.96
N VAL A 157 5.57 15.78 9.72
CA VAL A 157 5.41 16.14 11.14
C VAL A 157 6.50 15.50 12.01
N ARG A 158 6.92 14.26 11.70
CA ARG A 158 8.01 13.60 12.43
C ARG A 158 9.37 14.24 12.14
N ALA A 159 9.63 14.62 10.88
CA ALA A 159 10.87 15.28 10.50
C ALA A 159 11.06 16.61 11.24
N SER A 160 10.01 17.42 11.39
CA SER A 160 10.07 18.65 12.18
C SER A 160 10.35 18.40 13.67
N LEU A 161 9.78 17.34 14.25
CA LEU A 161 10.00 16.99 15.66
C LEU A 161 11.41 16.44 15.93
N GLU A 162 12.02 15.76 14.96
CA GLU A 162 13.41 15.30 15.06
C GLU A 162 14.41 16.44 14.91
N VAL A 163 14.14 17.41 14.02
CA VAL A 163 14.94 18.63 13.90
C VAL A 163 14.85 19.46 15.18
N GLU A 164 13.64 19.66 15.73
CA GLU A 164 13.45 20.39 16.99
C GLU A 164 14.16 19.70 18.17
N LYS A 165 14.07 18.38 18.28
CA LYS A 165 14.82 17.62 19.31
C LYS A 165 16.32 17.70 19.11
N ALA A 166 16.81 17.64 17.87
CA ALA A 166 18.23 17.79 17.59
C ALA A 166 18.74 19.19 17.92
N GLU A 167 17.94 20.23 17.66
CA GLU A 167 18.27 21.62 18.02
C GLU A 167 18.31 21.83 19.54
N VAL A 168 17.37 21.24 20.29
CA VAL A 168 17.35 21.31 21.77
C VAL A 168 18.54 20.58 22.39
N VAL A 169 19.04 19.51 21.78
CA VAL A 169 20.20 18.76 22.28
C VAL A 169 21.54 19.44 21.93
N VAL A 170 21.57 20.29 20.90
CA VAL A 170 22.77 21.04 20.44
C VAL A 170 22.92 22.41 21.11
N ILE A 171 22.10 22.74 22.12
CA ILE A 171 22.38 23.84 23.05
C ILE A 171 22.98 23.26 24.35
N PRO A 172 24.28 22.89 24.39
CA PRO A 172 24.96 22.66 25.66
C PRO A 172 25.24 24.03 26.30
N GLU A 173 24.66 24.28 27.48
CA GLU A 173 25.15 25.07 28.64
C GLU A 173 26.06 26.32 28.47
N GLU A 174 26.27 26.90 27.28
CA GLU A 174 27.20 28.01 27.05
C GLU A 174 26.53 29.39 27.24
N LYS A 175 25.59 29.49 28.18
CA LYS A 175 25.00 30.77 28.63
C LYS A 175 24.75 30.83 30.14
N ALA A 176 25.61 30.21 30.93
CA ALA A 176 25.56 30.33 32.40
C ALA A 176 26.79 31.01 33.02
N ALA A 177 27.67 31.64 32.23
CA ALA A 177 28.78 32.43 32.75
C ALA A 177 28.74 33.87 32.26
N VAL A 178 29.04 34.79 33.18
CA VAL A 178 29.19 36.26 33.05
C VAL A 178 27.99 37.05 33.57
N VAL A 179 27.81 36.98 34.89
CA VAL A 179 27.42 38.14 35.70
C VAL A 179 28.64 38.52 36.54
N PRO A 180 29.40 39.57 36.22
CA PRO A 180 30.37 40.10 37.15
C PRO A 180 29.62 40.87 38.24
N GLU A 181 29.80 40.45 39.49
CA GLU A 181 29.53 41.30 40.66
C GLU A 181 30.34 42.59 40.53
N VAL A 182 29.66 43.72 40.37
CA VAL A 182 30.25 45.04 40.64
C VAL A 182 29.86 45.41 42.06
N GLY A 183 30.71 45.01 42.99
CA GLY A 183 30.66 45.43 44.38
C GLY A 183 31.47 46.71 44.61
N LYS A 184 30.77 47.72 45.12
CA LYS A 184 31.18 48.86 45.97
C LYS A 184 32.20 49.88 45.43
#